data_AF-A0A431UL54-F1
#
_entry.id   AF-A0A431UL54-F1
#
_cell.length_a   1.000
_cell.length_b   1.000
_cell.length_c   1.000
_cell.angle_alpha   90.00
_cell.angle_beta   90.00
_cell.angle_gamma   90.00
#
_symmetry.space_group_name_H-M   'P 1'
#
loop_
_entity.id
_entity.type
_entity.pdbx_description
1 polymer ?
#
loop_
_entity_poly.entity_id
_entity_poly.type
_entity_poly.pdbx_seq_one_letter_code
_entity_poly.pdbx_strand_id
1 'polypeptide(L)'
;MDYLVGAVSGAASGSALVWLLKGWISERLKQSIQNEYAQTLESYKTELNSKIERIRHDHQVAQLRTSLFFDHQRSAFAALISKIGQANKEWGDLYDEGEGLLHPVPSRTQDQFESLLSEHQLFLDEDCLMALSLVTNIYEQSLPWDDGSGDEPRQRECSQLLADIGYLLPRIASIFREKIGVTSNPLHLTEVAVFSAMELVNGYNFEDAGVPPEGPLSTVRIRDAADKVSIGFENIDELLKLLRTFDKHLSKDNGWIHKAQLRVKQTLDALERSLARPSIIENARR
;
A
#
# COMPACT_ATOMS: atom_id res chain seq x y z
N MET A 1 106.66 -20.00 -0.51
CA MET A 1 105.74 -19.67 -1.63
C MET A 1 104.31 -20.03 -1.20
N ASP A 2 103.93 -19.68 0.05
CA ASP A 2 102.80 -20.35 0.71
C ASP A 2 101.68 -19.40 1.12
N TYR A 3 101.92 -18.08 1.06
CA TYR A 3 100.91 -17.07 1.36
C TYR A 3 99.98 -16.76 0.16
N LEU A 4 100.40 -17.04 -1.07
CA LEU A 4 99.59 -16.81 -2.28
C LEU A 4 98.58 -17.94 -2.55
N VAL A 5 98.89 -19.19 -2.16
CA VAL A 5 97.97 -20.32 -2.31
C VAL A 5 96.84 -20.28 -1.27
N GLY A 6 97.12 -19.80 -0.05
CA GLY A 6 96.09 -19.55 0.97
C GLY A 6 95.14 -18.39 0.65
N ALA A 7 95.65 -17.35 -0.04
CA ALA A 7 94.83 -16.22 -0.47
C ALA A 7 93.86 -16.57 -1.62
N VAL A 8 94.29 -17.42 -2.56
CA VAL A 8 93.46 -17.88 -3.69
C VAL A 8 92.46 -18.96 -3.25
N SER A 9 92.83 -19.85 -2.32
CA SER A 9 91.91 -20.84 -1.74
C SER A 9 90.88 -20.22 -0.78
N GLY A 10 91.27 -19.16 -0.06
CA GLY A 10 90.37 -18.34 0.77
C GLY A 10 89.36 -17.53 -0.05
N ALA A 11 89.75 -17.06 -1.24
CA ALA A 11 88.84 -16.34 -2.15
C ALA A 11 87.80 -17.27 -2.80
N ALA A 12 88.22 -18.47 -3.25
CA ALA A 12 87.32 -19.45 -3.86
C ALA A 12 86.30 -20.02 -2.83
N SER A 13 86.77 -20.37 -1.63
CA SER A 13 85.90 -20.83 -0.54
C SER A 13 84.97 -19.74 -0.01
N GLY A 14 85.44 -18.49 0.06
CA GLY A 14 84.60 -17.33 0.39
C GLY A 14 83.48 -17.10 -0.62
N SER A 15 83.77 -17.22 -1.92
CA SER A 15 82.74 -17.07 -2.98
C SER A 15 81.69 -18.18 -2.98
N ALA A 16 82.06 -19.43 -2.68
CA ALA A 16 81.13 -20.54 -2.56
C ALA A 16 80.18 -20.38 -1.36
N LEU A 17 80.69 -19.92 -0.22
CA LEU A 17 79.88 -19.63 0.97
C LEU A 17 78.91 -18.47 0.73
N VAL A 18 79.35 -17.40 0.05
CA VAL A 18 78.48 -16.27 -0.32
C VAL A 18 77.39 -16.72 -1.29
N TRP A 19 77.68 -17.62 -2.22
CA TRP A 19 76.69 -18.16 -3.15
C TRP A 19 75.63 -19.02 -2.45
N LEU A 20 76.04 -19.92 -1.55
CA LEU A 20 75.13 -20.73 -0.74
C LEU A 20 74.28 -19.87 0.20
N LEU A 21 74.85 -18.84 0.83
CA LEU A 21 74.11 -17.89 1.65
C LEU A 21 73.11 -17.07 0.83
N LYS A 22 73.49 -16.60 -0.37
CA LYS A 22 72.56 -15.92 -1.28
C LYS A 22 71.42 -16.83 -1.71
N GLY A 23 71.71 -18.08 -2.06
CA GLY A 23 70.71 -19.08 -2.40
C GLY A 23 69.75 -19.34 -1.23
N TRP A 24 70.29 -19.56 -0.03
CA TRP A 24 69.49 -19.81 1.17
C TRP A 24 68.61 -18.61 1.55
N ILE A 25 69.15 -17.39 1.53
CA ILE A 25 68.38 -16.16 1.82
C ILE A 25 67.28 -15.96 0.76
N SER A 26 67.60 -16.16 -0.52
CA SER A 26 66.62 -16.06 -1.61
C SER A 26 65.49 -17.07 -1.46
N GLU A 27 65.81 -18.33 -1.12
CA GLU A 27 64.81 -19.38 -0.94
C GLU A 27 63.92 -19.07 0.26
N ARG A 28 64.51 -18.64 1.39
CA ARG A 28 63.76 -18.22 2.59
C ARG A 28 62.84 -17.04 2.33
N LEU A 29 63.32 -16.04 1.59
CA LEU A 29 62.54 -14.85 1.25
C LEU A 29 61.38 -15.20 0.31
N LYS A 30 61.65 -16.06 -0.68
CA LYS A 30 60.62 -16.56 -1.61
C LYS A 30 59.57 -17.37 -0.88
N GLN A 31 59.98 -18.21 0.08
CA GLN A 31 59.08 -19.03 0.88
C GLN A 31 58.26 -18.19 1.87
N SER A 32 58.83 -17.12 2.44
CA SER A 32 58.07 -16.19 3.30
C SER A 32 57.04 -15.40 2.50
N ILE A 33 57.44 -14.89 1.32
CA ILE A 33 56.55 -14.18 0.40
C ILE A 33 55.41 -15.10 -0.06
N GLN A 34 55.70 -16.34 -0.42
CA GLN A 34 54.68 -17.33 -0.79
C GLN A 34 53.71 -17.63 0.35
N ASN A 35 54.20 -17.78 1.59
CA ASN A 35 53.34 -17.98 2.76
C ASN A 35 52.46 -16.76 3.04
N GLU A 36 52.99 -15.54 2.91
CA GLU A 36 52.22 -14.32 3.12
C GLU A 36 51.13 -14.15 2.04
N TYR A 37 51.44 -14.45 0.78
CA TYR A 37 50.44 -14.50 -0.30
C TYR A 37 49.41 -15.61 -0.08
N ALA A 38 49.81 -16.80 0.38
CA ALA A 38 48.88 -17.88 0.69
C ALA A 38 47.94 -17.50 1.85
N GLN A 39 48.49 -16.89 2.91
CA GLN A 39 47.74 -16.45 4.08
C GLN A 39 46.77 -15.31 3.74
N THR A 40 47.19 -14.33 2.95
CA THR A 40 46.31 -13.25 2.48
C THR A 40 45.22 -13.77 1.54
N LEU A 41 45.54 -14.73 0.68
CA LEU A 41 44.54 -15.39 -0.18
C LEU A 41 43.51 -16.17 0.64
N GLU A 42 43.95 -16.91 1.66
CA GLU A 42 43.05 -17.61 2.59
C GLU A 42 42.19 -16.65 3.41
N SER A 43 42.76 -15.52 3.87
CA SER A 43 41.97 -14.50 4.55
C SER A 43 40.94 -13.86 3.62
N TYR A 44 41.29 -13.58 2.36
CA TYR A 44 40.33 -13.07 1.39
C TYR A 44 39.24 -14.08 1.04
N LYS A 45 39.58 -15.37 0.91
CA LYS A 45 38.59 -16.44 0.68
C LYS A 45 37.64 -16.58 1.85
N THR A 46 38.14 -16.55 3.08
CA THR A 46 37.29 -16.65 4.27
C THR A 46 36.43 -15.40 4.44
N GLU A 47 36.98 -14.21 4.20
CA GLU A 47 36.22 -12.96 4.21
C GLU A 47 35.12 -12.96 3.14
N LEU A 48 35.43 -13.34 1.90
CA LEU A 48 34.44 -13.42 0.81
C LEU A 48 33.35 -14.46 1.11
N ASN A 49 33.72 -15.65 1.58
CA ASN A 49 32.73 -16.66 1.97
C ASN A 49 31.84 -16.15 3.12
N SER A 50 32.40 -15.45 4.10
CA SER A 50 31.62 -14.86 5.19
C SER A 50 30.64 -13.77 4.69
N LYS A 51 31.05 -12.96 3.71
CA LYS A 51 30.19 -11.96 3.07
C LYS A 51 29.09 -12.60 2.25
N ILE A 52 29.41 -13.64 1.47
CA ILE A 52 28.44 -14.38 0.66
C ILE A 52 27.40 -15.04 1.56
N GLU A 53 27.81 -15.72 2.63
CA GLU A 53 26.87 -16.35 3.56
C GLU A 53 26.00 -15.31 4.29
N ARG A 54 26.55 -14.16 4.68
CA ARG A 54 25.76 -13.06 5.24
C ARG A 54 24.71 -12.55 4.24
N ILE A 55 25.10 -12.27 3.00
CA ILE A 55 24.17 -11.79 1.96
C ILE A 55 23.09 -12.85 1.69
N ARG A 56 23.46 -14.12 1.62
CA ARG A 56 22.54 -15.23 1.41
C ARG A 56 21.52 -15.34 2.56
N HIS A 57 22.00 -15.28 3.80
CA HIS A 57 21.16 -15.30 4.99
C HIS A 57 20.22 -14.09 5.02
N ASP A 58 20.72 -12.88 4.78
CA ASP A 58 19.92 -11.66 4.77
C ASP A 58 18.84 -11.71 3.67
N HIS A 59 19.17 -12.25 2.51
CA HIS A 59 18.21 -12.48 1.43
C HIS A 59 17.13 -13.51 1.82
N GLN A 60 17.51 -14.62 2.46
CA GLN A 60 16.55 -15.60 2.97
C GLN A 60 15.60 -15.00 4.02
N VAL A 61 16.13 -14.22 4.96
CA VAL A 61 15.33 -13.51 5.97
C VAL A 61 14.38 -12.51 5.32
N ALA A 62 14.84 -11.75 4.33
CA ALA A 62 14.00 -10.81 3.58
C ALA A 62 12.88 -11.53 2.81
N GLN A 63 13.19 -12.65 2.17
CA GLN A 63 12.18 -13.49 1.48
C GLN A 63 11.14 -14.04 2.45
N LEU A 64 11.57 -14.57 3.60
CA LEU A 64 10.65 -15.07 4.64
C LEU A 64 9.74 -13.98 5.18
N ARG A 65 10.30 -12.81 5.51
CA ARG A 65 9.51 -11.65 5.97
C ARG A 65 8.47 -11.23 4.94
N THR A 66 8.88 -11.18 3.67
CA THR A 66 8.01 -10.82 2.55
C THR A 66 6.88 -11.84 2.37
N SER A 67 7.20 -13.14 2.46
CA SER A 67 6.20 -14.21 2.39
C SER A 67 5.19 -14.14 3.53
N LEU A 68 5.64 -13.90 4.77
CA LEU A 68 4.76 -13.75 5.93
C LEU A 68 3.85 -12.53 5.80
N PHE A 69 4.39 -11.42 5.29
CA PHE A 69 3.63 -10.21 5.05
C PHE A 69 2.52 -10.44 4.02
N PHE A 70 2.84 -11.07 2.89
CA PHE A 70 1.84 -11.38 1.85
C PHE A 70 0.77 -12.36 2.33
N ASP A 71 1.14 -13.36 3.14
CA ASP A 71 0.17 -14.31 3.69
C ASP A 71 -0.79 -13.63 4.66
N HIS A 72 -0.27 -12.74 5.52
CA HIS A 72 -1.12 -11.93 6.41
C HIS A 72 -2.04 -11.00 5.62
N GLN A 73 -1.53 -10.29 4.60
CA GLN A 73 -2.35 -9.45 3.73
C GLN A 73 -3.47 -10.24 3.06
N ARG A 74 -3.18 -11.41 2.51
CA ARG A 74 -4.18 -12.29 1.90
C ARG A 74 -5.26 -12.68 2.91
N SER A 75 -4.87 -13.05 4.13
CA SER A 75 -5.80 -13.40 5.20
C SER A 75 -6.66 -12.21 5.61
N ALA A 76 -6.06 -11.04 5.82
CA ALA A 76 -6.74 -9.79 6.18
C ALA A 76 -7.76 -9.38 5.12
N PHE A 77 -7.36 -9.36 3.84
CA PHE A 77 -8.25 -9.03 2.73
C PHE A 77 -9.43 -9.99 2.62
N ALA A 78 -9.19 -11.30 2.77
CA ALA A 78 -10.26 -12.30 2.76
C ALA A 78 -11.23 -12.10 3.93
N ALA A 79 -10.71 -11.85 5.14
CA ALA A 79 -11.53 -11.61 6.33
C ALA A 79 -12.40 -10.35 6.19
N LEU A 80 -11.82 -9.24 5.72
CA LEU A 80 -12.53 -7.97 5.51
C LEU A 80 -13.63 -8.10 4.45
N ILE A 81 -13.32 -8.65 3.27
CA ILE A 81 -14.31 -8.85 2.20
C ILE A 81 -15.43 -9.79 2.66
N SER A 82 -15.08 -10.88 3.34
CA SER A 82 -16.06 -11.82 3.88
C SER A 82 -16.99 -11.14 4.88
N LYS A 83 -16.45 -10.29 5.77
CA LYS A 83 -17.25 -9.57 6.75
C LYS A 83 -18.16 -8.53 6.11
N ILE A 84 -17.70 -7.79 5.10
CA ILE A 84 -18.54 -6.86 4.33
C ILE A 84 -19.66 -7.63 3.62
N GLY A 85 -19.35 -8.75 2.97
CA GLY A 85 -20.35 -9.59 2.31
C GLY A 85 -21.38 -10.17 3.29
N GLN A 86 -20.94 -10.58 4.48
CA GLN A 86 -21.83 -11.01 5.55
C GLN A 86 -22.76 -9.88 6.01
N ALA A 87 -22.21 -8.69 6.28
CA ALA A 87 -23.00 -7.53 6.69
C ALA A 87 -24.03 -7.15 5.62
N ASN A 88 -23.63 -7.12 4.34
CA ASN A 88 -24.52 -6.79 3.23
C ASN A 88 -25.65 -7.82 3.07
N LYS A 89 -25.34 -9.11 3.29
CA LYS A 89 -26.37 -10.16 3.26
C LYS A 89 -27.36 -9.99 4.41
N GLU A 90 -26.86 -9.91 5.64
CA GLU A 90 -27.70 -9.76 6.83
C GLU A 90 -28.55 -8.48 6.78
N TRP A 91 -27.99 -7.41 6.21
CA TRP A 91 -28.72 -6.15 6.02
C TRP A 91 -29.81 -6.27 4.95
N GLY A 92 -29.52 -6.94 3.83
CA GLY A 92 -30.52 -7.22 2.79
C GLY A 92 -31.64 -8.15 3.28
N ASP A 93 -31.37 -9.06 4.21
CA ASP A 93 -32.38 -9.93 4.82
C ASP A 93 -33.40 -9.14 5.69
N LEU A 94 -33.13 -7.87 6.00
CA LEU A 94 -34.04 -6.97 6.71
C LEU A 94 -34.96 -6.16 5.77
N TYR A 95 -34.87 -6.38 4.46
CA TYR A 95 -35.70 -5.69 3.48
C TYR A 95 -37.17 -6.11 3.60
N ASP A 96 -38.07 -5.13 3.64
CA ASP A 96 -39.52 -5.34 3.60
C ASP A 96 -40.10 -4.89 2.25
N GLU A 97 -40.97 -5.69 1.64
CA GLU A 97 -41.56 -5.37 0.32
C GLU A 97 -42.50 -4.15 0.34
N GLY A 98 -43.08 -3.82 1.49
CA GLY A 98 -44.00 -2.70 1.66
C GLY A 98 -43.30 -1.41 2.11
N GLU A 99 -42.31 -1.52 2.99
CA GLU A 99 -41.64 -0.37 3.63
C GLU A 99 -40.22 -0.09 3.09
N GLY A 100 -39.65 -1.01 2.31
CA GLY A 100 -38.26 -0.95 1.86
C GLY A 100 -37.28 -1.36 2.96
N LEU A 101 -36.07 -0.80 2.94
CA LEU A 101 -35.06 -1.08 3.95
C LEU A 101 -34.89 0.12 4.88
N LEU A 102 -35.64 0.14 5.99
CA LEU A 102 -35.56 1.22 6.99
C LEU A 102 -34.57 0.91 8.12
N HIS A 103 -34.18 -0.36 8.25
CA HIS A 103 -33.24 -0.78 9.27
C HIS A 103 -31.81 -0.37 8.92
N PRO A 104 -31.03 0.13 9.91
CA PRO A 104 -29.60 0.37 9.73
C PRO A 104 -28.85 -0.95 9.51
N VAL A 105 -27.59 -0.86 9.11
CA VAL A 105 -26.70 -2.03 9.07
C VAL A 105 -26.69 -2.75 10.43
N PRO A 106 -26.68 -4.09 10.48
CA PRO A 106 -26.61 -4.83 11.73
C PRO A 106 -25.39 -4.44 12.57
N SER A 107 -25.63 -3.79 13.72
CA SER A 107 -24.58 -3.21 14.57
C SER A 107 -23.50 -4.19 14.97
N ARG A 108 -23.88 -5.42 15.36
CA ARG A 108 -22.93 -6.48 15.73
C ARG A 108 -21.94 -6.78 14.59
N THR A 109 -22.41 -6.81 13.35
CA THR A 109 -21.59 -7.19 12.20
C THR A 109 -20.75 -6.00 11.75
N GLN A 110 -21.27 -4.78 11.87
CA GLN A 110 -20.50 -3.54 11.75
C GLN A 110 -19.36 -3.47 12.77
N ASP A 111 -19.61 -3.68 14.05
CA ASP A 111 -18.58 -3.65 15.11
C ASP A 111 -17.46 -4.67 14.85
N GLN A 112 -17.82 -5.86 14.37
CA GLN A 112 -16.85 -6.89 13.99
C GLN A 112 -16.01 -6.46 12.79
N PHE A 113 -16.61 -5.79 11.81
CA PHE A 113 -15.88 -5.25 10.66
C PHE A 113 -14.90 -4.15 11.09
N GLU A 114 -15.33 -3.21 11.93
CA GLU A 114 -14.47 -2.13 12.44
C GLU A 114 -13.31 -2.66 13.30
N SER A 115 -13.58 -3.71 14.09
CA SER A 115 -12.55 -4.42 14.84
C SER A 115 -11.51 -5.07 13.93
N LEU A 116 -11.94 -5.79 12.88
CA LEU A 116 -11.05 -6.40 11.89
C LEU A 116 -10.24 -5.35 11.11
N LEU A 117 -10.87 -4.21 10.77
CA LEU A 117 -10.20 -3.10 10.10
C LEU A 117 -9.06 -2.54 10.97
N SER A 118 -9.33 -2.36 12.26
CA SER A 118 -8.35 -1.88 13.23
C SER A 118 -7.22 -2.88 13.46
N GLU A 119 -7.55 -4.18 13.55
CA GLU A 119 -6.58 -5.26 13.71
C GLU A 119 -5.58 -5.33 12.54
N HIS A 120 -6.09 -5.18 11.32
CA HIS A 120 -5.28 -5.34 10.11
C HIS A 120 -4.73 -4.05 9.53
N GLN A 121 -4.99 -2.89 10.16
CA GLN A 121 -4.67 -1.56 9.62
C GLN A 121 -3.21 -1.41 9.16
N LEU A 122 -2.26 -2.02 9.88
CA LEU A 122 -0.83 -1.96 9.56
C LEU A 122 -0.50 -2.53 8.16
N PHE A 123 -1.33 -3.42 7.65
CA PHE A 123 -1.11 -4.14 6.39
C PHE A 123 -1.93 -3.58 5.22
N LEU A 124 -2.71 -2.53 5.48
CA LEU A 124 -3.54 -1.84 4.51
C LEU A 124 -2.79 -0.58 4.05
N ASP A 125 -2.60 -0.45 2.74
CA ASP A 125 -2.07 0.79 2.18
C ASP A 125 -3.18 1.84 2.00
N GLU A 126 -2.79 3.05 1.56
CA GLU A 126 -3.72 4.18 1.42
C GLU A 126 -4.89 3.89 0.47
N ASP A 127 -4.69 3.11 -0.60
CA ASP A 127 -5.77 2.77 -1.53
C ASP A 127 -6.79 1.85 -0.85
N CYS A 128 -6.31 0.85 -0.09
CA CYS A 128 -7.15 -0.04 0.70
C CYS A 128 -7.90 0.71 1.81
N LEU A 129 -7.21 1.61 2.52
CA LEU A 129 -7.81 2.42 3.58
C LEU A 129 -8.87 3.37 3.03
N MET A 130 -8.62 4.03 1.89
CA MET A 130 -9.60 4.87 1.21
C MET A 130 -10.86 4.05 0.87
N ALA A 131 -10.69 2.91 0.21
CA ALA A 131 -11.80 2.04 -0.20
C ALA A 131 -12.63 1.52 0.99
N LEU A 132 -11.97 1.13 2.09
CA LEU A 132 -12.65 0.65 3.29
C LEU A 132 -13.27 1.80 4.11
N SER A 133 -12.70 3.01 4.06
CA SER A 133 -13.28 4.20 4.69
C SER A 133 -14.60 4.62 4.07
N LEU A 134 -14.79 4.32 2.78
CA LEU A 134 -16.03 4.53 2.07
C LEU A 134 -17.10 3.53 2.54
N VAL A 135 -16.72 2.26 2.77
CA VAL A 135 -17.64 1.26 3.34
C VAL A 135 -18.07 1.66 4.75
N THR A 136 -17.13 2.07 5.61
CA THR A 136 -17.50 2.54 6.96
C THR A 136 -18.39 3.78 6.90
N ASN A 137 -18.15 4.69 5.95
CA ASN A 137 -19.02 5.86 5.75
C ASN A 137 -20.45 5.47 5.38
N ILE A 138 -20.62 4.50 4.47
CA ILE A 138 -21.95 4.03 4.07
C ILE A 138 -22.69 3.38 5.24
N TYR A 139 -21.98 2.61 6.08
CA TYR A 139 -22.55 2.04 7.31
C TYR A 139 -22.95 3.11 8.31
N GLU A 140 -22.10 4.12 8.57
CA GLU A 140 -22.41 5.25 9.43
C GLU A 140 -23.64 6.03 8.93
N GLN A 141 -23.77 6.19 7.62
CA GLN A 141 -24.90 6.86 6.97
C GLN A 141 -26.24 6.12 7.10
N SER A 142 -26.22 4.84 7.47
CA SER A 142 -27.44 4.06 7.73
C SER A 142 -28.03 4.30 9.11
N LEU A 143 -27.23 4.85 10.04
CA LEU A 143 -27.65 5.04 11.42
C LEU A 143 -28.77 6.09 11.51
N PRO A 144 -29.74 5.91 12.43
CA PRO A 144 -30.76 6.92 12.70
C PRO A 144 -30.14 8.24 13.13
N TRP A 145 -30.77 9.36 12.79
CA TRP A 145 -30.35 10.69 13.21
C TRP A 145 -31.47 11.42 13.95
N ASP A 146 -31.07 12.24 14.91
CA ASP A 146 -31.95 13.17 15.62
C ASP A 146 -31.99 14.49 14.85
N ASP A 147 -33.19 14.96 14.50
CA ASP A 147 -33.40 16.24 13.82
C ASP A 147 -33.61 17.41 14.82
N GLY A 148 -33.57 17.12 16.13
CA GLY A 148 -33.78 18.08 17.20
C GLY A 148 -35.24 18.48 17.39
N SER A 149 -36.20 17.81 16.74
CA SER A 149 -37.63 18.08 16.94
C SER A 149 -38.13 17.56 18.30
N GLY A 150 -37.37 16.64 18.93
CA GLY A 150 -37.77 15.93 20.15
C GLY A 150 -38.63 14.68 19.89
N ASP A 151 -38.87 14.33 18.63
CA ASP A 151 -39.52 13.09 18.21
C ASP A 151 -38.53 11.90 18.18
N GLU A 152 -39.03 10.69 17.88
CA GLU A 152 -38.16 9.53 17.70
C GLU A 152 -37.14 9.75 16.56
N PRO A 153 -35.90 9.22 16.70
CA PRO A 153 -34.87 9.36 15.67
C PRO A 153 -35.38 8.93 14.29
N ARG A 154 -35.15 9.79 13.29
CA ARG A 154 -35.61 9.52 11.94
C ARG A 154 -34.82 8.36 11.35
N GLN A 155 -35.54 7.48 10.66
CA GLN A 155 -34.95 6.35 9.93
C GLN A 155 -34.71 6.73 8.47
N ARG A 156 -33.61 6.23 7.89
CA ARG A 156 -33.28 6.41 6.48
C ARG A 156 -33.80 5.24 5.68
N GLU A 157 -34.31 5.51 4.48
CA GLU A 157 -34.39 4.47 3.46
C GLU A 157 -32.94 4.11 3.04
N CYS A 158 -32.57 2.85 3.26
CA CYS A 158 -31.21 2.34 3.14
C CYS A 158 -31.01 1.43 1.94
N SER A 159 -32.01 1.17 1.10
CA SER A 159 -31.88 0.28 -0.06
C SER A 159 -30.77 0.74 -1.00
N GLN A 160 -30.61 2.07 -1.16
CA GLN A 160 -29.52 2.60 -1.98
C GLN A 160 -28.15 2.36 -1.34
N LEU A 161 -28.03 2.52 -0.02
CA LEU A 161 -26.77 2.28 0.69
C LEU A 161 -26.35 0.80 0.58
N LEU A 162 -27.32 -0.11 0.68
CA LEU A 162 -27.10 -1.54 0.45
C LEU A 162 -26.61 -1.83 -0.99
N ALA A 163 -27.26 -1.20 -1.98
CA ALA A 163 -26.87 -1.34 -3.38
C ALA A 163 -25.46 -0.79 -3.65
N ASP A 164 -25.09 0.33 -3.02
CA ASP A 164 -23.77 0.94 -3.13
C ASP A 164 -22.68 0.01 -2.59
N ILE A 165 -22.90 -0.68 -1.45
CA ILE A 165 -21.98 -1.72 -0.97
C ILE A 165 -21.88 -2.88 -1.97
N GLY A 166 -23.01 -3.30 -2.54
CA GLY A 166 -23.04 -4.33 -3.59
C GLY A 166 -22.21 -3.95 -4.83
N TYR A 167 -22.24 -2.67 -5.22
CA TYR A 167 -21.43 -2.13 -6.30
C TYR A 167 -19.94 -2.14 -5.95
N LEU A 168 -19.58 -1.71 -4.73
CA LEU A 168 -18.20 -1.54 -4.28
C LEU A 168 -17.48 -2.87 -4.02
N LEU A 169 -18.14 -3.85 -3.42
CA LEU A 169 -17.53 -5.11 -2.97
C LEU A 169 -16.65 -5.80 -4.06
N PRO A 170 -17.12 -6.01 -5.31
CA PRO A 170 -16.29 -6.61 -6.35
C PRO A 170 -15.11 -5.72 -6.78
N ARG A 171 -15.24 -4.39 -6.73
CA ARG A 171 -14.12 -3.46 -7.01
C ARG A 171 -13.09 -3.49 -5.90
N ILE A 172 -13.51 -3.44 -4.63
CA ILE A 172 -12.60 -3.53 -3.48
C ILE A 172 -11.84 -4.87 -3.51
N ALA A 173 -12.53 -5.98 -3.78
CA ALA A 173 -11.88 -7.28 -3.96
C ALA A 173 -10.84 -7.27 -5.08
N SER A 174 -11.08 -6.52 -6.17
CA SER A 174 -10.11 -6.34 -7.24
C SER A 174 -8.89 -5.51 -6.82
N ILE A 175 -9.10 -4.45 -6.04
CA ILE A 175 -8.01 -3.65 -5.48
C ILE A 175 -7.14 -4.54 -4.59
N PHE A 176 -7.75 -5.35 -3.72
CA PHE A 176 -7.01 -6.28 -2.84
C PHE A 176 -6.24 -7.34 -3.63
N ARG A 177 -6.82 -7.89 -4.71
CA ARG A 177 -6.11 -8.81 -5.61
C ARG A 177 -4.86 -8.18 -6.21
N GLU A 178 -4.92 -6.91 -6.61
CA GLU A 178 -3.75 -6.17 -7.12
C GLU A 178 -2.63 -6.14 -6.08
N LYS A 179 -2.95 -5.86 -4.82
CA LYS A 179 -1.97 -5.73 -3.73
C LYS A 179 -1.24 -7.04 -3.41
N ILE A 180 -1.88 -8.19 -3.65
CA ILE A 180 -1.26 -9.52 -3.49
C ILE A 180 -0.70 -10.10 -4.79
N GLY A 181 -0.54 -9.28 -5.84
CA GLY A 181 0.08 -9.69 -7.11
C GLY A 181 -0.80 -10.60 -7.98
N VAL A 182 -2.11 -10.59 -7.77
CA VAL A 182 -3.10 -11.30 -8.61
C VAL A 182 -3.67 -10.32 -9.64
N THR A 183 -4.05 -10.83 -10.82
CA THR A 183 -4.65 -10.03 -11.89
C THR A 183 -5.83 -9.19 -11.38
N SER A 184 -5.78 -7.89 -11.63
CA SER A 184 -6.79 -6.91 -11.27
C SER A 184 -7.19 -6.07 -12.49
N ASN A 185 -8.35 -5.41 -12.40
CA ASN A 185 -8.70 -4.34 -13.33
C ASN A 185 -8.23 -3.01 -12.74
N PRO A 186 -7.27 -2.31 -13.38
CA PRO A 186 -6.75 -1.03 -12.86
C PRO A 186 -7.82 0.07 -12.82
N LEU A 187 -8.92 -0.08 -13.58
CA LEU A 187 -10.04 0.87 -13.56
C LEU A 187 -10.79 0.85 -12.22
N HIS A 188 -10.82 -0.29 -11.51
CA HIS A 188 -11.62 -0.43 -10.29
C HIS A 188 -11.14 0.49 -9.13
N LEU A 189 -9.83 0.77 -9.04
CA LEU A 189 -9.34 1.77 -8.08
C LEU A 189 -9.90 3.16 -8.42
N THR A 190 -9.88 3.50 -9.71
CA THR A 190 -10.38 4.78 -10.20
C THR A 190 -11.89 4.89 -10.00
N GLU A 191 -12.66 3.85 -10.30
CA GLU A 191 -14.11 3.80 -10.05
C GLU A 191 -14.45 4.01 -8.58
N VAL A 192 -13.76 3.32 -7.66
CA VAL A 192 -13.98 3.47 -6.21
C VAL A 192 -13.61 4.88 -5.75
N ALA A 193 -12.51 5.44 -6.25
CA ALA A 193 -12.07 6.78 -5.91
C ALA A 193 -13.01 7.87 -6.47
N VAL A 194 -13.52 7.70 -7.71
CA VAL A 194 -14.54 8.59 -8.30
C VAL A 194 -15.84 8.51 -7.51
N PHE A 195 -16.30 7.30 -7.17
CA PHE A 195 -17.49 7.14 -6.35
C PHE A 195 -17.33 7.81 -4.98
N SER A 196 -16.20 7.57 -4.30
CA SER A 196 -15.86 8.24 -3.03
C SER A 196 -15.88 9.76 -3.17
N ALA A 197 -15.32 10.29 -4.25
CA ALA A 197 -15.30 11.72 -4.54
C ALA A 197 -16.71 12.28 -4.69
N MET A 198 -17.55 11.62 -5.48
CA MET A 198 -18.95 12.02 -5.71
C MET A 198 -19.75 12.01 -4.41
N GLU A 199 -19.58 10.99 -3.57
CA GLU A 199 -20.21 10.90 -2.25
C GLU A 199 -19.72 12.00 -1.30
N LEU A 200 -18.42 12.31 -1.30
CA LEU A 200 -17.87 13.38 -0.47
C LEU A 200 -18.40 14.74 -0.90
N VAL A 201 -18.34 15.09 -2.19
CA VAL A 201 -18.77 16.42 -2.63
C VAL A 201 -20.29 16.60 -2.56
N ASN A 202 -21.09 15.55 -2.55
CA ASN A 202 -22.55 15.67 -2.42
C ASN A 202 -23.07 15.40 -0.99
N GLY A 203 -22.24 14.84 -0.11
CA GLY A 203 -22.64 14.47 1.26
C GLY A 203 -22.44 15.58 2.31
N TYR A 204 -21.78 16.67 1.96
CA TYR A 204 -21.55 17.82 2.84
C TYR A 204 -22.26 19.07 2.33
N ASN A 205 -22.41 20.07 3.20
CA ASN A 205 -22.98 21.38 2.86
C ASN A 205 -22.04 22.52 3.31
N PHE A 206 -21.19 22.93 2.38
CA PHE A 206 -20.26 24.06 2.44
C PHE A 206 -20.41 24.90 1.17
N GLU A 207 -21.42 25.76 1.14
CA GLU A 207 -21.75 26.60 -0.02
C GLU A 207 -20.56 27.44 -0.50
N ASP A 208 -19.72 27.93 0.42
CA ASP A 208 -18.53 28.73 0.11
C ASP A 208 -17.40 27.93 -0.57
N ALA A 209 -17.45 26.60 -0.46
CA ALA A 209 -16.59 25.66 -1.17
C ALA A 209 -17.24 25.06 -2.42
N GLY A 210 -18.50 25.41 -2.73
CA GLY A 210 -19.26 24.84 -3.86
C GLY A 210 -19.74 23.41 -3.61
N VAL A 211 -19.97 23.04 -2.35
CA VAL A 211 -20.35 21.70 -1.89
C VAL A 211 -21.71 21.81 -1.17
N PRO A 212 -22.78 21.11 -1.56
CA PRO A 212 -22.87 20.22 -2.70
C PRO A 212 -22.79 20.97 -4.05
N PRO A 213 -22.27 20.33 -5.11
CA PRO A 213 -22.21 20.94 -6.42
C PRO A 213 -23.59 21.09 -7.06
N GLU A 214 -23.77 22.18 -7.79
CA GLU A 214 -24.86 22.33 -8.75
C GLU A 214 -24.45 21.78 -10.13
N GLY A 215 -25.42 21.40 -10.96
CA GLY A 215 -25.15 20.99 -12.34
C GLY A 215 -24.74 19.52 -12.49
N PRO A 216 -23.82 19.18 -13.41
CA PRO A 216 -23.52 17.79 -13.81
C PRO A 216 -23.05 16.88 -12.68
N LEU A 217 -22.30 17.41 -11.71
CA LEU A 217 -21.76 16.63 -10.57
C LEU A 217 -22.78 16.40 -9.43
N SER A 218 -23.99 16.94 -9.54
CA SER A 218 -25.02 16.83 -8.52
C SER A 218 -25.67 15.45 -8.52
N THR A 219 -25.71 14.77 -7.36
CA THR A 219 -26.30 13.42 -7.23
C THR A 219 -27.78 13.42 -6.87
N VAL A 220 -28.43 14.57 -6.77
CA VAL A 220 -29.84 14.69 -6.32
C VAL A 220 -30.81 13.80 -7.11
N ARG A 221 -30.55 13.57 -8.40
CA ARG A 221 -31.40 12.75 -9.29
C ARG A 221 -30.79 11.39 -9.64
N ILE A 222 -29.62 11.08 -9.11
CA ILE A 222 -28.86 9.89 -9.46
C ILE A 222 -28.85 8.98 -8.25
N ARG A 223 -29.46 7.81 -8.40
CA ARG A 223 -29.52 6.83 -7.33
C ARG A 223 -28.39 5.81 -7.47
N ASP A 224 -28.24 5.24 -8.66
CA ASP A 224 -27.30 4.14 -8.91
C ASP A 224 -25.82 4.54 -8.81
N ALA A 225 -25.01 3.65 -8.23
CA ALA A 225 -23.58 3.87 -8.04
C ALA A 225 -22.79 3.90 -9.35
N ALA A 226 -23.16 3.09 -10.35
CA ALA A 226 -22.48 3.09 -11.64
C ALA A 226 -22.74 4.40 -12.38
N ASP A 227 -23.96 4.92 -12.32
CA ASP A 227 -24.31 6.21 -12.92
C ASP A 227 -23.53 7.37 -12.27
N LYS A 228 -23.41 7.39 -10.93
CA LYS A 228 -22.58 8.39 -10.22
C LYS A 228 -21.13 8.34 -10.72
N VAL A 229 -20.59 7.13 -10.89
CA VAL A 229 -19.22 6.93 -11.39
C VAL A 229 -19.07 7.38 -12.84
N SER A 230 -20.02 7.05 -13.72
CA SER A 230 -20.00 7.47 -15.12
C SER A 230 -19.97 9.00 -15.23
N ILE A 231 -20.84 9.68 -14.50
CA ILE A 231 -20.92 11.13 -14.49
C ILE A 231 -19.66 11.77 -13.90
N GLY A 232 -19.12 11.18 -12.83
CA GLY A 232 -17.85 11.59 -12.26
C GLY A 232 -16.67 11.44 -13.23
N PHE A 233 -16.67 10.39 -14.06
CA PHE A 233 -15.68 10.21 -15.13
C PHE A 233 -15.83 11.23 -16.25
N GLU A 234 -17.06 11.47 -16.72
CA GLU A 234 -17.35 12.45 -17.77
C GLU A 234 -16.92 13.87 -17.38
N ASN A 235 -16.94 14.18 -16.07
CA ASN A 235 -16.63 15.49 -15.51
C ASN A 235 -15.41 15.46 -14.56
N ILE A 236 -14.45 14.56 -14.82
CA ILE A 236 -13.35 14.26 -13.88
C ILE A 236 -12.48 15.48 -13.53
N ASP A 237 -12.22 16.36 -14.49
CA ASP A 237 -11.41 17.56 -14.29
C ASP A 237 -12.12 18.56 -13.36
N GLU A 238 -13.44 18.68 -13.50
CA GLU A 238 -14.28 19.52 -12.64
C GLU A 238 -14.34 18.93 -11.22
N LEU A 239 -14.52 17.61 -11.11
CA LEU A 239 -14.55 16.89 -9.84
C LEU A 239 -13.23 17.04 -9.07
N LEU A 240 -12.08 16.90 -9.74
CA LEU A 240 -10.77 17.13 -9.13
C LEU A 240 -10.59 18.56 -8.64
N LYS A 241 -11.02 19.55 -9.44
CA LYS A 241 -10.96 20.96 -9.06
C LYS A 241 -11.82 21.23 -7.83
N LEU A 242 -13.02 20.65 -7.77
CA LEU A 242 -13.92 20.78 -6.64
C LEU A 242 -13.33 20.14 -5.37
N LEU A 243 -12.82 18.91 -5.45
CA LEU A 243 -12.16 18.24 -4.33
C LEU A 243 -10.98 19.04 -3.77
N ARG A 244 -10.12 19.60 -4.63
CA ARG A 244 -8.99 20.46 -4.19
C ARG A 244 -9.48 21.73 -3.50
N THR A 245 -10.57 22.31 -4.00
CA THR A 245 -11.19 23.49 -3.36
C THR A 245 -11.75 23.12 -2.00
N PHE A 246 -12.40 21.95 -1.90
CA PHE A 246 -12.95 21.43 -0.67
C PHE A 246 -11.86 21.11 0.38
N ASP A 247 -10.78 20.43 0.01
CA ASP A 247 -9.64 20.18 0.90
C ASP A 247 -9.03 21.49 1.43
N LYS A 248 -8.85 22.48 0.54
CA LYS A 248 -8.35 23.79 0.92
C LYS A 248 -9.29 24.50 1.89
N HIS A 249 -10.61 24.38 1.70
CA HIS A 249 -11.60 24.92 2.63
C HIS A 249 -11.49 24.25 4.00
N LEU A 250 -11.52 22.91 4.06
CA LEU A 250 -11.41 22.14 5.31
C LEU A 250 -10.10 22.39 6.08
N SER A 251 -9.06 22.83 5.38
CA SER A 251 -7.75 23.15 5.96
C SER A 251 -7.66 24.52 6.65
N LYS A 252 -8.64 25.42 6.49
CA LYS A 252 -8.54 26.82 6.97
C LYS A 252 -8.76 26.99 8.48
N ASP A 253 -9.62 26.18 9.11
CA ASP A 253 -10.10 26.43 10.48
C ASP A 253 -9.56 25.44 11.53
N ASN A 254 -8.27 25.08 11.46
CA ASN A 254 -7.67 24.03 12.31
C ASN A 254 -8.41 22.68 12.30
N GLY A 255 -9.24 22.43 11.28
CA GLY A 255 -9.79 21.10 10.97
C GLY A 255 -10.85 20.59 11.94
N TRP A 256 -11.89 21.37 12.27
CA TRP A 256 -13.02 20.86 13.08
C TRP A 256 -13.62 19.53 12.55
N ILE A 257 -13.43 19.23 11.26
CA ILE A 257 -13.87 17.98 10.63
C ILE A 257 -12.67 17.18 10.09
N HIS A 258 -11.75 16.82 10.99
CA HIS A 258 -10.56 16.02 10.67
C HIS A 258 -10.88 14.75 9.85
N LYS A 259 -12.01 14.09 10.14
CA LYS A 259 -12.45 12.89 9.42
C LYS A 259 -12.80 13.16 7.95
N ALA A 260 -13.51 14.27 7.68
CA ALA A 260 -13.84 14.66 6.31
C ALA A 260 -12.59 15.05 5.53
N GLN A 261 -11.71 15.84 6.16
CA GLN A 261 -10.45 16.27 5.53
C GLN A 261 -9.57 15.07 5.18
N LEU A 262 -9.43 14.10 6.09
CA LEU A 262 -8.70 12.87 5.83
C LEU A 262 -9.26 12.12 4.62
N ARG A 263 -10.58 11.92 4.57
CA ARG A 263 -11.26 11.23 3.46
C ARG A 263 -11.09 11.95 2.13
N VAL A 264 -11.20 13.28 2.12
CA VAL A 264 -10.96 14.10 0.91
C VAL A 264 -9.52 13.92 0.42
N LYS A 265 -8.52 14.00 1.31
CA LYS A 265 -7.11 13.81 0.94
C LYS A 265 -6.84 12.42 0.39
N GLN A 266 -7.30 11.38 1.08
CA GLN A 266 -7.12 9.99 0.64
C GLN A 266 -7.76 9.75 -0.74
N THR A 267 -8.94 10.32 -0.97
CA THR A 267 -9.65 10.22 -2.25
C THR A 267 -8.92 10.99 -3.36
N LEU A 268 -8.47 12.22 -3.07
CA LEU A 268 -7.72 13.05 -4.02
C LEU A 268 -6.41 12.36 -4.43
N ASP A 269 -5.63 11.86 -3.46
CA ASP A 269 -4.37 11.17 -3.71
C ASP A 269 -4.59 9.89 -4.55
N ALA A 270 -5.63 9.11 -4.24
CA ALA A 270 -5.97 7.90 -5.00
C ALA A 270 -6.39 8.23 -6.45
N LEU A 271 -7.17 9.30 -6.65
CA LEU A 271 -7.56 9.78 -7.99
C LEU A 271 -6.35 10.27 -8.80
N GLU A 272 -5.52 11.13 -8.23
CA GLU A 272 -4.34 11.67 -8.91
C GLU A 272 -3.35 10.55 -9.28
N ARG A 273 -3.12 9.59 -8.37
CA ARG A 273 -2.27 8.41 -8.64
C ARG A 273 -2.84 7.51 -9.73
N SER A 274 -4.14 7.26 -9.71
CA SER A 274 -4.78 6.36 -10.68
C SER A 274 -4.83 6.98 -12.08
N LEU A 275 -5.16 8.27 -12.19
CA LEU A 275 -5.21 8.99 -13.47
C LEU A 275 -3.83 9.23 -14.09
N ALA A 276 -2.76 9.28 -13.28
CA ALA A 276 -1.39 9.36 -13.78
C ALA A 276 -0.89 8.04 -14.41
N ARG A 277 -1.62 6.92 -14.28
CA ARG A 277 -1.23 5.64 -14.90
C ARG A 277 -1.50 5.67 -16.41
N PRO A 278 -0.50 5.37 -17.27
CA PRO A 278 -0.63 5.48 -18.73
C PRO A 278 -1.76 4.66 -19.37
N SER A 279 -2.29 3.63 -18.70
CA SER A 279 -3.26 2.68 -19.25
C SER A 279 -4.74 3.09 -19.15
N ILE A 280 -5.06 4.18 -18.44
CA ILE A 280 -6.46 4.55 -18.14
C ILE A 280 -7.00 5.61 -19.12
N ILE A 281 -6.15 6.53 -19.59
CA ILE A 281 -6.55 7.63 -20.49
C ILE A 281 -7.04 7.13 -21.87
N GLU A 282 -6.56 5.98 -22.34
CA GLU A 282 -7.01 5.38 -23.61
C GLU A 282 -8.29 4.53 -23.50
N ASN A 283 -8.58 3.96 -22.33
CA ASN A 283 -9.73 3.07 -22.14
C ASN A 283 -11.00 3.81 -21.68
N ALA A 284 -10.87 4.97 -21.02
CA ALA A 284 -12.03 5.79 -20.63
C ALA A 284 -12.60 6.66 -21.78
N ARG A 285 -11.93 6.69 -22.94
CA ARG A 285 -12.34 7.45 -24.14
C ARG A 285 -12.92 6.58 -25.27
N ARG A 286 -13.08 5.28 -25.04
CA ARG A 286 -13.72 4.32 -25.96
C ARG A 286 -14.99 3.79 -25.35
#